data_AF-A0A6G2DXQ5-F1
#
_entry.id   AF-A0A6G2DXQ5-F1
#
_cell.length_a   1.000
_cell.length_b   1.000
_cell.length_c   1.000
_cell.angle_alpha   90.00
_cell.angle_beta   90.00
_cell.angle_gamma   90.00
#
_symmetry.space_group_name_H-M   'P 1'
#
loop_
_entity.id
_entity.type
_entity.pdbx_description
1 polymer ?
#
loop_
_entity_poly.entity_id
_entity_poly.type
_entity_poly.pdbx_seq_one_letter_code
_entity_poly.pdbx_strand_id
1 'polypeptide(L)'
;MTPSEIENFWDGYPNANIALKTTNFFVIDIDKHGKSNGFESLKKWKHLNLIEPTLQAKTASGGKHLFYFKREDEPITQMIGFLPGVDIKAHENNY
;
A
#
# COMPACT_ATOMS: atom_id res chain seq x y z
N MET A 1 -21.17 2.96 -2.01
CA MET A 1 -22.10 1.86 -1.70
C MET A 1 -22.79 2.20 -0.40
N THR A 2 -24.10 2.01 -0.32
CA THR A 2 -24.87 2.01 0.92
C THR A 2 -24.58 0.73 1.72
N PRO A 3 -24.92 0.65 3.02
CA PRO A 3 -24.76 -0.57 3.79
C PRO A 3 -25.43 -1.80 3.15
N SER A 4 -26.67 -1.64 2.65
CA SER A 4 -27.40 -2.73 2.00
C SER A 4 -26.77 -3.17 0.67
N GLU A 5 -26.16 -2.26 -0.08
CA GLU A 5 -25.40 -2.63 -1.29
C GLU A 5 -24.14 -3.42 -0.95
N ILE A 6 -23.50 -3.14 0.19
CA ILE A 6 -22.34 -3.89 0.68
C ILE A 6 -22.77 -5.29 1.11
N GLU A 7 -23.84 -5.41 1.89
CA GLU A 7 -24.40 -6.70 2.33
C GLU A 7 -24.76 -7.59 1.13
N ASN A 8 -25.53 -7.06 0.19
CA ASN A 8 -25.91 -7.79 -1.03
C ASN A 8 -24.70 -8.24 -1.87
N PHE A 9 -23.64 -7.42 -1.91
CA PHE A 9 -22.40 -7.81 -2.60
C PHE A 9 -21.73 -9.00 -1.92
N TRP A 10 -21.62 -8.98 -0.59
CA TRP A 10 -21.02 -10.08 0.17
C TRP A 10 -21.85 -11.36 0.13
N ASP A 11 -23.17 -11.26 0.09
CA ASP A 11 -24.05 -12.43 -0.10
C ASP A 11 -23.81 -13.11 -1.45
N GLY A 12 -23.60 -12.33 -2.51
CA GLY A 12 -23.28 -12.87 -3.85
C GLY A 12 -21.85 -13.37 -4.00
N TYR A 13 -20.89 -12.78 -3.27
CA TYR A 13 -19.46 -13.05 -3.39
C TYR A 13 -18.76 -13.19 -2.02
N PRO A 14 -19.13 -14.19 -1.20
CA PRO A 14 -18.68 -14.29 0.19
C PRO A 14 -17.16 -14.48 0.35
N ASN A 15 -16.48 -14.93 -0.70
CA ASN A 15 -15.03 -15.17 -0.71
C ASN A 15 -14.25 -14.12 -1.53
N ALA A 16 -14.87 -13.00 -1.90
CA ALA A 16 -14.17 -11.93 -2.59
C ALA A 16 -13.06 -11.34 -1.70
N ASN A 17 -11.92 -11.01 -2.31
CA ASN A 17 -10.91 -10.22 -1.62
C ASN A 17 -11.32 -8.74 -1.54
N ILE A 18 -10.77 -8.04 -0.56
CA ILE A 18 -10.95 -6.59 -0.40
C ILE A 18 -9.68 -5.89 -0.87
N ALA A 19 -9.83 -4.84 -1.67
CA ALA A 19 -8.77 -3.90 -1.99
C ALA A 19 -9.13 -2.52 -1.42
N LEU A 20 -8.10 -1.72 -1.12
CA LEU A 20 -8.28 -0.37 -0.60
C LEU A 20 -7.81 0.65 -1.64
N LYS A 21 -8.64 1.65 -1.90
CA LYS A 21 -8.34 2.75 -2.82
C LYS A 21 -7.50 3.82 -2.10
N THR A 22 -6.34 4.19 -2.64
CA THR A 22 -5.38 5.11 -2.02
C THR A 22 -5.70 6.59 -2.30
N THR A 23 -6.94 7.02 -2.03
CA THR A 23 -7.37 8.41 -2.27
C THR A 23 -6.95 9.36 -1.15
N ASN A 24 -7.24 9.02 0.11
CA ASN A 24 -6.97 9.87 1.28
C ASN A 24 -5.71 9.45 2.07
N PHE A 25 -5.14 8.32 1.68
CA PHE A 25 -3.93 7.76 2.25
C PHE A 25 -3.06 7.24 1.11
N PHE A 26 -1.78 7.02 1.38
CA PHE A 26 -0.87 6.32 0.50
C PHE A 26 -0.27 5.12 1.23
N VAL A 27 0.25 4.18 0.45
CA VAL A 27 0.90 2.98 0.94
C VAL A 27 2.34 2.94 0.46
N ILE A 28 3.28 2.73 1.37
CA ILE A 28 4.60 2.22 1.00
C ILE A 28 4.47 0.70 0.89
N ASP A 29 4.54 0.20 -0.33
CA ASP A 29 4.39 -1.21 -0.67
C ASP A 29 5.78 -1.83 -0.79
N ILE A 30 6.12 -2.69 0.18
CA ILE A 30 7.44 -3.29 0.33
C ILE A 30 7.36 -4.74 -0.13
N ASP A 31 7.85 -4.99 -1.34
CA ASP A 31 7.79 -6.30 -1.94
C ASP A 31 8.93 -7.21 -1.48
N LYS A 32 8.58 -8.49 -1.33
CA LYS A 32 9.52 -9.58 -1.16
C LYS A 32 9.26 -10.63 -2.23
N HIS A 33 9.74 -10.38 -3.45
CA HIS A 33 9.50 -11.28 -4.57
C HIS A 33 10.70 -11.38 -5.53
N GLY A 34 10.99 -12.60 -5.97
CA GLY A 34 12.06 -12.89 -6.92
C GLY A 34 13.46 -12.48 -6.42
N LYS A 35 14.18 -11.70 -7.23
CA LYS A 35 15.53 -11.19 -6.92
C LYS A 35 15.52 -9.88 -6.10
N SER A 36 14.36 -9.25 -5.95
CA SER A 36 14.23 -7.95 -5.28
C SER A 36 13.67 -8.14 -3.87
N ASN A 37 14.32 -7.51 -2.89
CA ASN A 37 13.91 -7.51 -1.50
C ASN A 37 13.82 -6.07 -1.01
N GLY A 38 12.60 -5.52 -1.00
CA GLY A 38 12.34 -4.13 -0.62
C GLY A 38 12.83 -3.77 0.78
N PHE A 39 12.83 -4.74 1.71
CA PHE A 39 13.38 -4.52 3.05
C PHE A 39 14.89 -4.23 3.02
N GLU A 40 15.65 -4.91 2.16
CA GLU A 40 17.08 -4.64 2.01
C GLU A 40 17.34 -3.31 1.30
N SER A 41 16.49 -2.95 0.34
CA SER A 41 16.54 -1.64 -0.31
C SER A 41 16.29 -0.51 0.69
N LEU A 42 15.29 -0.65 1.56
CA LEU A 42 15.00 0.33 2.61
C LEU A 42 16.12 0.43 3.64
N LYS A 43 16.72 -0.69 4.08
CA LYS A 43 17.87 -0.69 5.00
C LYS A 43 19.06 0.13 4.48
N LYS A 44 19.24 0.16 3.16
CA LYS A 44 20.33 0.90 2.49
C LYS A 44 19.94 2.33 2.15
N TRP A 45 18.66 2.68 2.27
CA TRP A 45 18.18 4.02 1.95
C TRP A 45 18.54 4.98 3.06
N LYS A 46 19.29 6.03 2.74
CA LYS A 46 19.82 7.03 3.68
C LYS A 46 18.75 7.76 4.51
N HIS A 47 17.48 7.69 4.10
CA HIS A 47 16.35 8.36 4.74
C HIS A 47 15.38 7.38 5.41
N LEU A 48 15.81 6.14 5.70
CA LEU A 48 15.00 5.15 6.41
C LEU A 48 14.40 5.71 7.70
N ASN A 49 15.12 6.59 8.39
CA ASN A 49 14.68 7.25 9.61
C ASN A 49 13.50 8.21 9.43
N LEU A 50 13.08 8.52 8.20
CA LEU A 50 11.86 9.29 7.91
C LEU A 50 10.60 8.41 7.88
N ILE A 51 10.76 7.08 7.87
CA ILE A 51 9.64 6.13 7.90
C ILE A 51 9.25 5.90 9.35
N GLU A 52 8.27 6.66 9.82
CA GLU A 52 7.73 6.57 11.17
C GLU A 52 6.83 5.33 11.36
N PRO A 53 6.74 4.76 12.58
CA PRO A 53 5.80 3.68 12.87
C PRO A 53 4.35 4.06 12.53
N THR A 54 3.66 3.17 11.82
CA THR A 54 2.26 3.34 11.42
C THR A 54 1.54 1.99 11.36
N LEU A 55 0.26 1.97 10.96
CA LEU A 55 -0.49 0.76 10.63
C LEU A 55 0.22 -0.03 9.52
N GLN A 56 0.33 -1.34 9.70
CA GLN A 56 1.05 -2.22 8.78
C GLN A 56 0.25 -3.48 8.49
N ALA A 57 0.35 -3.97 7.26
CA ALA A 57 -0.21 -5.27 6.87
C ALA A 57 0.87 -6.14 6.24
N LYS A 58 0.85 -7.45 6.53
CA LYS A 58 1.71 -8.42 5.84
C LYS A 58 1.05 -8.81 4.53
N THR A 59 1.83 -8.89 3.46
CA THR A 59 1.33 -9.36 2.16
C THR A 59 1.49 -10.89 2.03
N ALA A 60 0.76 -11.51 1.11
CA ALA A 60 0.83 -12.95 0.89
C ALA A 60 2.21 -13.43 0.41
N SER A 61 2.97 -12.57 -0.27
CA SER A 61 4.35 -12.84 -0.72
C SER A 61 5.39 -12.68 0.40
N GLY A 62 4.97 -12.31 1.62
CA GLY A 62 5.88 -12.04 2.73
C GLY A 62 6.50 -10.64 2.70
N GLY A 63 5.95 -9.74 1.88
CA GLY A 63 6.19 -8.30 1.90
C GLY A 63 5.39 -7.59 3.00
N LYS A 64 5.32 -6.27 2.92
CA LYS A 64 4.62 -5.43 3.90
C LYS A 64 4.07 -4.14 3.28
N HIS A 65 2.85 -3.79 3.65
CA HIS A 65 2.28 -2.47 3.41
C HIS A 65 2.43 -1.59 4.66
N LEU A 66 2.84 -0.32 4.48
CA LEU A 66 2.81 0.73 5.50
C LEU A 66 1.83 1.82 5.05
N PHE A 67 0.87 2.18 5.91
CA PHE A 67 -0.21 3.10 5.55
C PHE A 67 0.01 4.49 6.16
N TYR A 68 -0.13 5.56 5.38
CA TYR A 68 -0.01 6.94 5.86
C TYR A 68 -1.10 7.82 5.27
N PHE A 69 -1.67 8.72 6.06
CA PHE A 69 -2.59 9.72 5.53
C PHE A 69 -1.88 10.67 4.58
N LYS A 70 -2.57 11.05 3.50
CA LYS A 70 -2.11 12.13 2.65
C LYS A 70 -2.31 13.45 3.38
N ARG A 71 -1.34 14.35 3.24
CA ARG A 71 -1.49 15.71 3.72
C ARG A 71 -2.14 16.55 2.63
N GLU A 72 -2.94 17.53 3.04
CA GLU A 72 -3.59 18.45 2.08
C GLU A 72 -2.59 19.45 1.49
N ASP A 73 -1.52 19.79 2.23
CA ASP A 73 -0.51 20.77 1.85
C ASP A 73 0.65 20.20 1.02
N GLU A 74 0.79 18.87 0.96
CA GLU A 74 1.84 18.19 0.22
C GLU A 74 1.25 17.01 -0.59
N PRO A 75 0.99 17.21 -1.89
CA PRO A 75 0.42 16.16 -2.72
C PRO A 75 1.43 15.04 -2.96
N ILE A 76 1.01 13.80 -2.71
CA ILE A 76 1.81 12.61 -3.02
C ILE A 76 1.23 11.86 -4.21
N THR A 77 2.08 11.54 -5.17
CA THR A 77 1.73 10.81 -6.39
C THR A 77 2.23 9.37 -6.35
N GLN A 78 1.66 8.55 -7.24
CA GLN A 78 2.13 7.19 -7.48
C GLN A 78 3.62 7.20 -7.86
N MET A 79 4.44 6.36 -7.22
CA MET A 79 5.85 6.16 -7.59
C MET A 79 6.16 4.66 -7.63
N ILE A 80 6.12 4.09 -8.83
CA ILE A 80 6.50 2.69 -9.08
C ILE A 80 8.03 2.62 -9.15
N GLY A 81 8.63 1.68 -8.44
CA GLY A 81 10.08 1.51 -8.38
C GLY A 81 10.78 2.64 -7.63
N PHE A 82 10.12 3.22 -6.62
CA PHE A 82 10.72 4.22 -5.73
C PHE A 82 12.09 3.75 -5.20
N LEU A 83 12.18 2.48 -4.79
CA LEU A 83 13.42 1.73 -4.65
C LEU A 83 13.25 0.35 -5.28
N PRO A 84 14.32 -0.42 -5.52
CA PRO A 84 14.18 -1.80 -5.96
C PRO A 84 13.32 -2.62 -4.99
N GLY A 85 12.13 -3.06 -5.44
CA GLY A 85 11.15 -3.78 -4.61
C GLY A 85 10.40 -2.90 -3.60
N VAL A 86 10.32 -1.59 -3.82
CA VAL A 86 9.49 -0.68 -3.02
C VAL A 86 8.76 0.28 -3.93
N ASP A 87 7.44 0.31 -3.79
CA ASP A 87 6.54 1.24 -4.49
C ASP A 87 5.87 2.20 -3.51
N ILE A 88 5.44 3.36 -4.01
CA ILE A 88 4.50 4.25 -3.32
C ILE A 88 3.18 4.20 -4.08
N LYS A 89 2.16 3.58 -3.47
CA LYS A 89 0.79 3.49 -3.98
C LYS A 89 -0.02 4.69 -3.49
N ALA A 90 -0.37 5.59 -4.40
CA ALA A 90 -1.04 6.85 -4.07
C ALA A 90 -2.01 7.33 -5.17
N HIS A 91 -2.45 6.43 -6.06
CA HIS A 91 -3.32 6.77 -7.18
C HIS A 91 -4.79 6.53 -6.86
N GLU A 92 -5.66 7.34 -7.47
CA GLU A 92 -7.10 7.11 -7.47
C GLU A 92 -7.57 5.95 -8.37
N ASN A 93 -6.66 5.18 -8.95
CA ASN A 93 -7.00 4.06 -9.85
C ASN A 93 -6.26 2.81 -9.37
N ASN A 94 -6.77 1.63 -9.77
CA ASN A 94 -6.25 0.33 -9.32
C ASN A 94 -5.04 -0.18 -10.13
N TYR A 95 -4.20 0.72 -10.64
CA TYR A 95 -2.99 0.35 -11.41
C TYR A 95 -1.74 0.30 -10.51
#